data_AF-A0A6G3UIM9-F1
#
_entry.id   AF-A0A6G3UIM9-F1
#
_cell.length_a   1.000
_cell.length_b   1.000
_cell.length_c   1.000
_cell.angle_alpha   90.00
_cell.angle_beta   90.00
_cell.angle_gamma   90.00
#
_symmetry.space_group_name_H-M   'P 1'
#
loop_
_entity.id
_entity.type
_entity.pdbx_description
1 polymer ?
#
loop_
_entity_poly.entity_id
_entity_poly.type
_entity_poly.pdbx_seq_one_letter_code
_entity_poly.pdbx_strand_id
1 'polypeptide(L)'
;MNTTASFEDRVAFLQQHGTDALAHSSADLLAHLRGVHDLLDAWGSRPQLCDAGLFHSVYGTEIFPTGAVPLELRPVVRDLIGEEAETLVHLFGTVSRAGIFDAAFEGAPFLLETRTGGQVGTTDQQYSDLAVLTVANWLEQRPRFPESSRMSRAREFDAMRRFLPTTPRQALEEAYGFDPLSLPII
;
A
#
# COMPACT_ATOMS: atom_id res chain seq x y z
N MET A 1 17.28 -3.32 -25.68
CA MET A 1 16.50 -4.36 -25.00
C MET A 1 16.50 -3.96 -23.53
N ASN A 2 15.40 -3.41 -23.02
CA ASN A 2 15.29 -3.12 -21.59
C ASN A 2 15.00 -4.46 -20.89
N THR A 3 16.01 -5.04 -20.27
CA THR A 3 15.81 -6.14 -19.34
C THR A 3 15.04 -5.57 -18.16
N THR A 4 13.83 -6.07 -17.92
CA THR A 4 13.07 -5.75 -16.71
C THR A 4 13.89 -6.21 -15.51
N ALA A 5 14.09 -5.33 -14.53
CA ALA A 5 14.79 -5.67 -13.30
C ALA A 5 14.15 -6.89 -12.63
N SER A 6 14.97 -7.79 -12.12
CA SER A 6 14.50 -8.96 -11.39
C SER A 6 14.01 -8.57 -9.99
N PHE A 7 13.29 -9.49 -9.33
CA PHE A 7 12.92 -9.32 -7.92
C PHE A 7 14.15 -9.13 -7.02
N GLU A 8 15.25 -9.85 -7.31
CA GLU A 8 16.51 -9.70 -6.56
C GLU A 8 17.16 -8.33 -6.77
N ASP A 9 17.08 -7.76 -7.97
CA ASP A 9 17.59 -6.40 -8.21
C ASP A 9 16.81 -5.35 -7.39
N ARG A 10 15.50 -5.53 -7.28
CA ARG A 10 14.62 -4.67 -6.46
C ARG A 10 14.95 -4.76 -4.98
N VAL A 11 15.12 -5.98 -4.48
CA VAL A 11 15.54 -6.22 -3.09
C VAL A 11 16.92 -5.63 -2.81
N ALA A 12 17.88 -5.86 -3.70
CA ALA A 12 19.24 -5.35 -3.54
C ALA A 12 19.26 -3.82 -3.45
N PHE A 13 18.43 -3.15 -4.27
CA PHE A 13 18.24 -1.70 -4.18
C PHE A 13 17.70 -1.28 -2.80
N LEU A 14 16.70 -1.99 -2.26
CA LEU A 14 16.13 -1.69 -0.94
C LEU A 14 17.15 -1.89 0.19
N GLN A 15 17.96 -2.95 0.13
CA GLN A 15 19.05 -3.20 1.09
C GLN A 15 20.13 -2.13 1.02
N GLN A 16 20.50 -1.70 -0.19
CA GLN A 16 21.47 -0.61 -0.37
C GLN A 16 21.00 0.70 0.29
N HIS A 17 19.69 0.90 0.42
CA HIS A 17 19.08 2.04 1.11
C HIS A 17 18.73 1.75 2.59
N GLY A 18 19.26 0.65 3.15
CA GLY A 18 19.21 0.35 4.58
C GLY A 18 17.86 -0.10 5.12
N THR A 19 16.93 -0.53 4.26
CA THR A 19 15.60 -1.00 4.70
C THR A 19 15.65 -2.23 5.61
N ASP A 20 16.70 -3.04 5.53
CA ASP A 20 16.97 -4.20 6.39
C ASP A 20 17.55 -3.83 7.76
N ALA A 21 17.99 -2.58 7.94
CA ALA A 21 18.48 -2.05 9.22
C ALA A 21 17.46 -1.12 9.92
N LEU A 22 16.36 -0.78 9.24
CA LEU A 22 15.34 0.13 9.74
C LEU A 22 14.26 -0.63 10.51
N ALA A 23 14.19 -0.41 11.83
CA ALA A 23 13.13 -0.99 12.65
C ALA A 23 11.75 -0.53 12.19
N HIS A 24 10.85 -1.49 11.97
CA HIS A 24 9.47 -1.27 11.54
C HIS A 24 8.52 -2.25 12.23
N SER A 25 7.69 -1.74 13.13
CA SER A 25 6.86 -2.56 14.03
C SER A 25 7.73 -3.53 14.86
N SER A 26 7.59 -4.85 14.69
CA SER A 26 8.42 -5.87 15.35
C SER A 26 9.41 -6.57 14.41
N ALA A 27 9.64 -6.02 13.23
CA ALA A 27 10.56 -6.52 12.20
C ALA A 27 11.42 -5.36 11.65
N ASP A 28 12.25 -5.62 10.64
CA ASP A 28 12.82 -4.56 9.81
C ASP A 28 11.87 -4.17 8.65
N LEU A 29 12.11 -3.00 8.06
CA LEU A 29 11.28 -2.47 6.98
C LEU A 29 11.32 -3.38 5.74
N LEU A 30 12.47 -3.96 5.39
CA LEU A 30 12.57 -4.86 4.22
C LEU A 30 11.69 -6.11 4.39
N ALA A 31 11.70 -6.72 5.58
CA ALA A 31 10.86 -7.87 5.90
C ALA A 31 9.36 -7.53 5.78
N HIS A 32 8.96 -6.34 6.27
CA HIS A 32 7.59 -5.84 6.10
C HIS A 32 7.24 -5.64 4.62
N LEU A 33 8.09 -4.97 3.85
CA LEU A 33 7.87 -4.70 2.42
C LEU A 33 7.72 -6.00 1.61
N ARG A 34 8.54 -7.01 1.89
CA ARG A 34 8.43 -8.35 1.31
C ARG A 34 7.12 -9.04 1.69
N GLY A 35 6.72 -8.97 2.97
CA GLY A 35 5.45 -9.53 3.41
C GLY A 35 4.25 -8.90 2.68
N VAL A 36 4.28 -7.59 2.43
CA VAL A 36 3.22 -6.90 1.70
C VAL A 36 3.21 -7.32 0.23
N HIS A 37 4.38 -7.39 -0.41
CA HIS A 37 4.53 -7.92 -1.77
C HIS A 37 3.94 -9.33 -1.89
N ASP A 38 4.34 -10.24 -1.01
CA ASP A 38 3.93 -11.65 -1.06
C ASP A 38 2.42 -11.82 -0.79
N LEU A 39 1.85 -10.98 0.08
CA LEU A 39 0.41 -10.96 0.33
C LEU A 39 -0.38 -10.48 -0.90
N LEU A 40 0.10 -9.44 -1.58
CA LEU A 40 -0.51 -8.93 -2.81
C LEU A 40 -0.45 -9.97 -3.94
N ASP A 41 0.70 -10.65 -4.09
CA ASP A 41 0.89 -11.72 -5.06
C ASP A 41 -0.04 -12.91 -4.77
N ALA A 42 -0.13 -13.33 -3.51
CA ALA A 42 -1.04 -14.39 -3.07
C ALA A 42 -2.52 -14.04 -3.32
N TRP A 43 -2.89 -12.76 -3.31
CA TRP A 43 -4.23 -12.30 -3.68
C TRP A 43 -4.49 -12.27 -5.19
N GLY A 44 -3.47 -12.53 -6.01
CA GLY A 44 -3.55 -12.43 -7.48
C GLY A 44 -3.58 -10.98 -7.96
N SER A 45 -2.98 -10.05 -7.20
CA SER A 45 -2.89 -8.65 -7.59
C SER A 45 -2.04 -8.48 -8.84
N ARG A 46 -2.24 -7.38 -9.57
CA ARG A 46 -1.43 -7.07 -10.77
C ARG A 46 0.04 -6.87 -10.40
N PRO A 47 1.01 -7.25 -11.26
CA PRO A 47 2.45 -7.16 -10.94
C PRO A 47 2.91 -5.77 -10.50
N GLN A 48 2.37 -4.71 -11.10
CA GLN A 48 2.71 -3.32 -10.74
C GLN A 48 2.25 -2.97 -9.31
N LEU A 49 1.15 -3.55 -8.82
CA LEU A 49 0.70 -3.35 -7.45
C LEU A 49 1.56 -4.15 -6.47
N CYS A 50 2.01 -5.36 -6.82
CA CYS A 50 2.96 -6.11 -6.03
C CYS A 50 4.30 -5.35 -5.89
N ASP A 51 4.82 -4.82 -7.00
CA ASP A 51 6.03 -3.99 -7.00
C ASP A 51 5.81 -2.67 -6.22
N ALA A 52 4.63 -2.05 -6.32
CA ALA A 52 4.30 -0.90 -5.48
C ALA A 52 4.27 -1.29 -3.99
N GLY A 53 3.75 -2.47 -3.64
CA GLY A 53 3.76 -3.01 -2.28
C GLY A 53 5.17 -3.21 -1.72
N LEU A 54 6.09 -3.70 -2.55
CA LEU A 54 7.50 -3.86 -2.20
C LEU A 54 8.20 -2.50 -1.93
N PHE A 55 7.68 -1.38 -2.44
CA PHE A 55 8.29 -0.05 -2.31
C PHE A 55 7.43 0.96 -1.54
N HIS A 56 6.22 0.61 -1.08
CA HIS A 56 5.18 1.59 -0.73
C HIS A 56 5.56 2.63 0.33
N SER A 57 6.51 2.30 1.22
CA SER A 57 6.96 3.18 2.31
C SER A 57 8.36 3.77 2.11
N VAL A 58 9.00 3.59 0.94
CA VAL A 58 10.41 3.99 0.75
C VAL A 58 10.62 5.51 0.75
N TYR A 59 9.64 6.30 0.31
CA TYR A 59 9.69 7.77 0.37
C TYR A 59 9.19 8.35 1.70
N GLY A 60 8.87 7.47 2.65
CA GLY A 60 8.29 7.83 3.92
C GLY A 60 6.76 7.94 3.90
N THR A 61 6.17 7.90 5.09
CA THR A 61 4.73 7.98 5.35
C THR A 61 4.47 8.92 6.54
N GLU A 62 3.21 9.20 6.88
CA GLU A 62 2.87 10.05 8.04
C GLU A 62 3.53 9.57 9.34
N ILE A 63 3.62 8.25 9.48
CA ILE A 63 4.15 7.59 10.67
C ILE A 63 5.65 7.27 10.50
N PHE A 64 6.18 7.31 9.28
CA PHE A 64 7.58 7.08 8.95
C PHE A 64 8.14 8.21 8.07
N PRO A 65 8.37 9.43 8.61
CA PRO A 65 8.52 10.64 7.79
C PRO A 65 9.82 10.76 6.99
N THR A 66 10.90 10.09 7.41
CA THR A 66 12.22 10.24 6.77
C THR A 66 12.34 9.46 5.46
N GLY A 67 11.61 8.36 5.32
CA GLY A 67 11.81 7.42 4.20
C GLY A 67 13.19 6.74 4.25
N ALA A 68 13.35 5.69 3.45
CA ALA A 68 14.65 5.06 3.21
C ALA A 68 15.31 5.61 1.93
N VAL A 69 14.51 6.09 0.98
CA VAL A 69 14.93 6.54 -0.34
C VAL A 69 14.57 8.03 -0.50
N PRO A 70 15.55 8.90 -0.81
CA PRO A 70 15.30 10.32 -1.10
C PRO A 70 14.38 10.51 -2.33
N LEU A 71 13.54 11.55 -2.32
CA LEU A 71 12.61 11.85 -3.42
C LEU A 71 13.33 12.18 -4.74
N GLU A 72 14.59 12.58 -4.69
CA GLU A 72 15.44 12.84 -5.87
C GLU A 72 15.73 11.54 -6.64
N LEU A 73 15.62 10.37 -6.00
CA LEU A 73 15.83 9.06 -6.62
C LEU A 73 14.55 8.47 -7.22
N ARG A 74 13.44 9.20 -7.23
CA ARG A 74 12.20 8.77 -7.89
C ARG A 74 12.40 8.28 -9.34
N PRO A 75 13.20 8.94 -10.19
CA PRO A 75 13.48 8.43 -11.53
C PRO A 75 14.14 7.05 -11.52
N VAL A 76 15.05 6.79 -10.57
CA VAL A 76 15.74 5.50 -10.43
C VAL A 76 14.76 4.41 -10.00
N VAL A 77 13.92 4.70 -9.01
CA VAL A 77 12.87 3.77 -8.57
C VAL A 77 11.91 3.48 -9.72
N ARG A 78 11.48 4.51 -10.45
CA ARG A 78 10.59 4.37 -11.61
C ARG A 78 11.18 3.48 -12.70
N ASP A 79 12.47 3.61 -13.00
CA ASP A 79 13.12 2.76 -13.99
C ASP A 79 13.21 1.30 -13.51
N LEU A 80 13.26 1.08 -12.20
CA LEU A 80 13.39 -0.23 -11.56
C LEU A 80 12.05 -1.00 -11.45
N ILE A 81 10.95 -0.31 -11.10
CA ILE A 81 9.63 -0.92 -10.85
C ILE A 81 8.56 -0.55 -11.89
N GLY A 82 8.88 0.36 -12.80
CA GLY A 82 7.95 0.88 -13.80
C GLY A 82 7.17 2.10 -13.31
N GLU A 83 6.64 2.87 -14.27
CA GLU A 83 5.94 4.13 -14.04
C GLU A 83 4.67 4.00 -13.20
N GLU A 84 3.85 2.99 -13.48
CA GLU A 84 2.60 2.78 -12.74
C GLU A 84 2.85 2.42 -11.28
N ALA A 85 3.80 1.52 -11.02
CA ALA A 85 4.15 1.11 -9.67
C ALA A 85 4.75 2.29 -8.88
N GLU A 86 5.69 3.04 -9.48
CA GLU A 86 6.28 4.20 -8.82
C GLU A 86 5.26 5.30 -8.54
N THR A 87 4.29 5.50 -9.43
CA THR A 87 3.20 6.45 -9.20
C THR A 87 2.39 6.08 -7.97
N LEU A 88 2.06 4.79 -7.77
CA LEU A 88 1.37 4.32 -6.57
C LEU A 88 2.20 4.50 -5.30
N VAL A 89 3.51 4.19 -5.37
CA VAL A 89 4.44 4.39 -4.24
C VAL A 89 4.51 5.86 -3.86
N HIS A 90 4.63 6.74 -4.85
CA HIS A 90 4.67 8.19 -4.63
C HIS A 90 3.36 8.71 -4.03
N LEU A 91 2.21 8.27 -4.57
CA LEU A 91 0.89 8.63 -4.01
C LEU A 91 0.78 8.18 -2.56
N PHE A 92 1.11 6.92 -2.26
CA PHE A 92 1.04 6.37 -0.89
C PHE A 92 1.87 7.16 0.12
N GLY A 93 3.07 7.63 -0.27
CA GLY A 93 3.90 8.47 0.59
C GLY A 93 3.45 9.93 0.70
N THR A 94 2.70 10.43 -0.30
CA THR A 94 2.28 11.83 -0.43
C THR A 94 0.95 12.13 0.26
N VAL A 95 -0.01 11.20 0.17
CA VAL A 95 -1.37 11.39 0.71
C VAL A 95 -1.43 11.13 2.21
N SER A 96 -2.35 11.81 2.90
CA SER A 96 -2.63 11.52 4.30
C SER A 96 -3.34 10.17 4.40
N ARG A 97 -3.10 9.42 5.48
CA ARG A 97 -3.81 8.16 5.72
C ARG A 97 -5.31 8.42 5.89
N ALA A 98 -5.66 9.55 6.51
CA ALA A 98 -7.05 10.01 6.61
C ALA A 98 -7.65 10.20 5.21
N GLY A 99 -6.96 10.87 4.29
CA GLY A 99 -7.44 11.13 2.93
C GLY A 99 -7.78 9.84 2.15
N ILE A 100 -6.99 8.77 2.30
CA ILE A 100 -7.32 7.46 1.69
C ILE A 100 -8.64 6.91 2.24
N PHE A 101 -8.84 6.98 3.56
CA PHE A 101 -10.04 6.46 4.22
C PHE A 101 -11.27 7.35 3.98
N ASP A 102 -11.11 8.67 4.00
CA ASP A 102 -12.20 9.63 3.77
C ASP A 102 -12.76 9.48 2.35
N ALA A 103 -11.89 9.29 1.36
CA ALA A 103 -12.28 8.96 0.00
C ALA A 103 -13.12 7.67 -0.10
N ALA A 104 -12.99 6.73 0.84
CA ALA A 104 -13.83 5.53 0.87
C ALA A 104 -15.27 5.85 1.27
N PHE A 105 -15.49 6.91 2.04
CA PHE A 105 -16.83 7.37 2.40
C PHE A 105 -17.43 8.26 1.31
N GLU A 106 -16.62 9.08 0.66
CA GLU A 106 -17.04 10.06 -0.35
C GLU A 106 -17.33 9.42 -1.71
N GLY A 107 -16.51 8.46 -2.15
CA GLY A 107 -16.61 7.84 -3.47
C GLY A 107 -16.00 8.70 -4.59
N ALA A 108 -16.25 8.31 -5.84
CA ALA A 108 -15.70 9.02 -6.99
C ALA A 108 -16.37 10.40 -7.20
N PRO A 109 -15.64 11.43 -7.65
CA PRO A 109 -14.21 11.41 -8.01
C PRO A 109 -13.30 11.37 -6.77
N PHE A 110 -12.27 10.54 -6.80
CA PHE A 110 -11.35 10.35 -5.67
C PHE A 110 -10.30 11.46 -5.59
N LEU A 111 -10.56 12.43 -4.71
CA LEU A 111 -9.64 13.52 -4.36
C LEU A 111 -9.03 13.23 -2.98
N LEU A 112 -7.73 12.93 -2.96
CA LEU A 112 -7.04 12.54 -1.73
C LEU A 112 -6.32 13.74 -1.13
N GLU A 113 -6.54 13.99 0.16
CA GLU A 113 -5.78 15.00 0.89
C GLU A 113 -4.29 14.63 0.95
N THR A 114 -3.42 15.60 0.67
CA THR A 114 -1.96 15.43 0.82
C THR A 114 -1.53 15.77 2.23
N ARG A 115 -0.43 15.16 2.68
CA ARG A 115 0.15 15.40 4.01
C ARG A 115 0.61 16.84 4.25
N THR A 116 0.69 17.64 3.20
CA THR A 116 1.12 19.05 3.23
C THR A 116 -0.05 20.02 3.06
N GLY A 117 -1.30 19.57 3.12
CA GLY A 117 -2.49 20.43 3.08
C GLY A 117 -3.00 20.78 1.67
N GLY A 118 -2.82 19.90 0.69
CA GLY A 118 -3.41 20.01 -0.65
C GLY A 118 -4.31 18.82 -0.99
N GLN A 119 -4.69 18.69 -2.26
CA GLN A 119 -5.40 17.50 -2.77
C GLN A 119 -4.78 17.01 -4.07
N VAL A 120 -4.83 15.70 -4.29
CA VAL A 120 -4.44 15.05 -5.54
C VAL A 120 -5.60 14.20 -6.07
N GLY A 121 -5.92 14.37 -7.35
CA GLY A 121 -6.92 13.54 -8.02
C GLY A 121 -6.32 12.21 -8.44
N THR A 122 -7.10 11.14 -8.29
CA THR A 122 -6.72 9.78 -8.71
C THR A 122 -7.77 9.20 -9.64
N THR A 123 -7.37 8.25 -10.48
CA THR A 123 -8.30 7.41 -11.23
C THR A 123 -8.96 6.37 -10.33
N ASP A 124 -10.08 5.79 -10.76
CA ASP A 124 -10.74 4.71 -10.03
C ASP A 124 -9.80 3.52 -9.80
N GLN A 125 -8.96 3.18 -10.79
CA GLN A 125 -7.96 2.13 -10.65
C GLN A 125 -6.87 2.49 -9.64
N GLN A 126 -6.36 3.72 -9.67
CA GLN A 126 -5.35 4.17 -8.69
C GLN A 126 -5.90 4.13 -7.27
N TYR A 127 -7.16 4.55 -7.07
CA TYR A 127 -7.78 4.48 -5.76
C TYR A 127 -8.02 3.03 -5.32
N SER A 128 -8.49 2.16 -6.20
CA SER A 128 -8.65 0.73 -5.90
C SER A 128 -7.31 0.09 -5.52
N ASP A 129 -6.23 0.38 -6.27
CA ASP A 129 -4.87 -0.09 -5.96
C ASP A 129 -4.38 0.44 -4.60
N LEU A 130 -4.60 1.73 -4.29
CA LEU A 130 -4.26 2.32 -2.99
C LEU A 130 -5.06 1.70 -1.84
N ALA A 131 -6.34 1.38 -2.07
CA ALA A 131 -7.19 0.69 -1.09
C ALA A 131 -6.67 -0.72 -0.82
N VAL A 132 -6.36 -1.50 -1.87
CA VAL A 132 -5.79 -2.85 -1.75
C VAL A 132 -4.44 -2.79 -1.03
N LEU A 133 -3.56 -1.85 -1.39
CA LEU A 133 -2.27 -1.66 -0.74
C LEU A 133 -2.40 -1.26 0.72
N THR A 134 -3.38 -0.41 1.05
CA THR A 134 -3.68 -0.02 2.44
C THR A 134 -4.12 -1.22 3.28
N VAL A 135 -4.93 -2.10 2.70
CA VAL A 135 -5.38 -3.35 3.35
C VAL A 135 -4.22 -4.34 3.50
N ALA A 136 -3.41 -4.56 2.45
CA ALA A 136 -2.24 -5.43 2.49
C ALA A 136 -1.25 -4.98 3.57
N ASN A 137 -0.89 -3.69 3.56
CA ASN A 137 -0.03 -3.07 4.57
C ASN A 137 -0.55 -3.31 5.99
N TRP A 138 -1.86 -3.17 6.21
CA TRP A 138 -2.44 -3.37 7.53
C TRP A 138 -2.50 -4.83 7.97
N LEU A 139 -2.97 -5.73 7.08
CA LEU A 139 -3.14 -7.16 7.40
C LEU A 139 -1.80 -7.87 7.59
N GLU A 140 -0.78 -7.50 6.82
CA GLU A 140 0.56 -8.05 6.97
C GLU A 140 1.14 -7.72 8.36
N GLN A 141 0.93 -6.50 8.86
CA GLN A 141 1.43 -6.10 10.17
C GLN A 141 0.55 -6.58 11.33
N ARG A 142 -0.68 -7.00 11.06
CA ARG A 142 -1.69 -7.30 12.07
C ARG A 142 -1.24 -8.29 13.15
N PRO A 143 -0.56 -9.41 12.83
CA PRO A 143 -0.08 -10.35 13.83
C PRO A 143 0.92 -9.76 14.84
N ARG A 144 1.51 -8.59 14.57
CA ARG A 144 2.54 -7.95 15.40
C ARG A 144 2.00 -7.05 16.51
N PHE A 145 0.69 -6.93 16.61
CA PHE A 145 0.03 -5.98 17.51
C PHE A 145 -1.10 -6.67 18.30
N PRO A 146 -1.53 -6.14 19.46
CA PRO A 146 -2.48 -6.82 20.34
C PRO A 146 -3.86 -7.07 19.69
N GLU A 147 -4.48 -8.19 20.02
CA GLU A 147 -5.84 -8.56 19.56
C GLU A 147 -6.89 -7.52 19.96
N SER A 148 -6.72 -6.84 21.10
CA SER A 148 -7.61 -5.75 21.53
C SER A 148 -7.68 -4.58 20.52
N SER A 149 -6.67 -4.43 19.68
CA SER A 149 -6.63 -3.41 18.62
C SER A 149 -7.11 -3.93 17.26
N ARG A 150 -7.57 -5.18 17.16
CA ARG A 150 -8.03 -5.79 15.89
C ARG A 150 -9.12 -4.97 15.20
N MET A 151 -10.09 -4.45 15.96
CA MET A 151 -11.20 -3.63 15.44
C MET A 151 -10.80 -2.16 15.17
N SER A 152 -9.51 -1.83 15.23
CA SER A 152 -9.04 -0.49 14.89
C SER A 152 -9.41 -0.17 13.45
N ARG A 153 -10.01 1.01 13.27
CA ARG A 153 -10.50 1.50 11.98
C ARG A 153 -11.50 0.60 11.26
N ALA A 154 -12.25 -0.21 12.01
CA ALA A 154 -13.25 -1.12 11.42
C ALA A 154 -14.25 -0.37 10.53
N ARG A 155 -14.68 0.83 10.91
CA ARG A 155 -15.61 1.64 10.11
C ARG A 155 -14.99 2.07 8.77
N GLU A 156 -13.73 2.51 8.79
CA GLU A 156 -13.03 2.91 7.57
C GLU A 156 -12.74 1.72 6.66
N PHE A 157 -12.33 0.58 7.22
CA PHE A 157 -12.13 -0.64 6.46
C PHE A 157 -13.44 -1.19 5.89
N ASP A 158 -14.53 -1.13 6.65
CA ASP A 158 -15.86 -1.50 6.18
C ASP A 158 -16.28 -0.67 4.95
N ALA A 159 -16.10 0.65 5.02
CA ALA A 159 -16.36 1.55 3.89
C ALA A 159 -15.45 1.26 2.68
N MET A 160 -14.19 0.90 2.91
CA MET A 160 -13.20 0.64 1.86
C MET A 160 -13.48 -0.64 1.06
N ARG A 161 -14.16 -1.64 1.65
CA ARG A 161 -14.45 -2.93 1.00
C ARG A 161 -15.09 -2.83 -0.38
N ARG A 162 -15.91 -1.79 -0.62
CA ARG A 162 -16.62 -1.58 -1.89
C ARG A 162 -15.70 -1.26 -3.07
N PHE A 163 -14.43 -0.92 -2.81
CA PHE A 163 -13.43 -0.57 -3.83
C PHE A 163 -12.33 -1.64 -3.97
N LEU A 164 -12.47 -2.76 -3.26
CA LEU A 164 -11.53 -3.86 -3.30
C LEU A 164 -12.01 -4.94 -4.28
N PRO A 165 -11.09 -5.53 -5.09
CA PRO A 165 -11.33 -6.78 -5.79
C PRO A 165 -11.71 -7.91 -4.81
N THR A 166 -12.25 -9.00 -5.36
CA THR A 166 -12.84 -10.10 -4.56
C THR A 166 -11.89 -10.66 -3.48
N THR A 167 -10.66 -11.03 -3.82
CA THR A 167 -9.72 -11.67 -2.88
C THR A 167 -9.30 -10.75 -1.72
N PRO A 168 -8.79 -9.53 -1.94
CA PRO A 168 -8.47 -8.62 -0.82
C PRO A 168 -9.71 -8.23 -0.01
N ARG A 169 -10.89 -8.12 -0.64
CA ARG A 169 -12.15 -7.88 0.07
C ARG A 169 -12.47 -9.01 1.04
N GLN A 170 -12.42 -10.25 0.58
CA GLN A 170 -12.69 -11.43 1.42
C GLN A 170 -11.69 -11.56 2.56
N ALA A 171 -10.41 -11.31 2.30
CA ALA A 171 -9.39 -11.31 3.35
C ALA A 171 -9.68 -10.28 4.44
N LEU A 172 -10.14 -9.08 4.06
CA LEU A 172 -10.53 -8.05 5.01
C LEU A 172 -11.82 -8.41 5.78
N GLU A 173 -12.80 -8.98 5.09
CA GLU A 173 -14.06 -9.46 5.68
C GLU A 173 -13.79 -10.54 6.73
N GLU A 174 -12.94 -11.52 6.43
CA GLU A 174 -12.55 -12.56 7.37
C GLU A 174 -11.80 -11.99 8.58
N ALA A 175 -10.82 -11.11 8.34
CA ALA A 175 -10.03 -10.51 9.41
C ALA A 175 -10.88 -9.69 10.40
N TYR A 176 -11.93 -9.03 9.91
CA TYR A 176 -12.79 -8.18 10.72
C TYR A 176 -14.11 -8.84 11.15
N GLY A 177 -14.47 -9.98 10.57
CA GLY A 177 -15.77 -10.63 10.79
C GLY A 177 -16.93 -9.82 10.19
N PHE A 178 -16.71 -9.16 9.07
CA PHE A 178 -17.77 -8.43 8.37
C PHE A 178 -18.66 -9.38 7.58
N ASP A 179 -19.96 -9.07 7.52
CA ASP A 179 -20.86 -9.77 6.60
C ASP A 179 -20.43 -9.51 5.15
N PRO A 180 -20.39 -10.54 4.28
CA PRO A 180 -20.00 -10.37 2.88
C PRO A 180 -20.89 -9.35 2.16
N LEU A 181 -20.27 -8.46 1.37
CA LEU A 181 -21.06 -7.56 0.51
C LEU A 181 -21.84 -8.38 -0.53
N SER A 182 -23.13 -8.05 -0.72
CA SER A 182 -24.07 -8.87 -1.49
C SER A 182 -23.78 -8.99 -3.00
N LEU A 183 -22.78 -8.29 -3.55
CA LEU A 183 -22.44 -8.32 -4.98
C LEU A 183 -20.95 -7.98 -5.21
N PRO A 184 -20.31 -8.49 -6.28
CA PRO A 184 -19.06 -7.92 -6.76
C PRO A 184 -19.37 -6.55 -7.36
N ILE A 185 -18.82 -5.49 -6.77
CA ILE A 185 -18.85 -4.17 -7.39
C ILE A 185 -17.70 -4.12 -8.38
N ILE A 186 -18.07 -4.30 -9.66
CA ILE A 186 -17.35 -4.07 -10.92
C ILE A 186 -16.17 -5.02 -11.19
#